data_AF-A0A6A4FYB7-F1
#
_entry.id   AF-A0A6A4FYB7-F1
#
_cell.length_a   1.000
_cell.length_b   1.000
_cell.length_c   1.000
_cell.angle_alpha   90.00
_cell.angle_beta   90.00
_cell.angle_gamma   90.00
#
_symmetry.space_group_name_H-M   'P 1'
#
loop_
_entity.id
_entity.type
_entity.pdbx_description
1 polymer ?
#
loop_
_entity_poly.entity_id
_entity_poly.type
_entity_poly.pdbx_seq_one_letter_code
_entity_poly.pdbx_strand_id
1 'polypeptide(L)'
;MDRGANQCTALNSDEDPDLREEPEDEEDADDDSWTEDWDIGELSDEELDEVPEELPDSVWLSAARDSRLMSSMRHDGWEYDPSKFGPDPTYEGLYDGPYGPSDSVLNVAEDPLALLFYFLPPKLWSQIAVESNTYHAQSIPLRARAIRFQQRRNGGEVEDLGEIRRRLSRVPDIEGWEVLRVMGLLIARMLVPIRKGIAAHWSLKKVGALPTNRFNLFMTKNRFFHIMGYLHFSNNKSPQAKVEIYCGAKTHLQTPVPKDNNTGEAAVVRNMNALLPPSPTAPWRLVVTDRFYTSVKLALELLHRRMYITGTIQCDRAGYAPGVVTAKKYKTINKRKFLVPPQGTIRLAENKQFAQITACMWMDRNPVHMLSSGGSRVPGTVMRRIQGEVQPHPAPELVRDYHRWMGGVDVNDQLRMQRYSVQLCYKTRKYYKTLFFGLFDMALVNAFIVFRHHKKANNKRPAKHSAFFEELMEQLLAIDSAEAFKEIEEATSARDRIAPSPARSESRYQPSEGVGGVEGGHLLEENPDTVDSDKYLCNVVREGREKTCFQIWHQDWSNGNDIPRLLLQDHKVRDRAPPSRPNKKRRSSGQSHHDAPTRADSEGSVDEDSEDSCVMNAGSERAGGNGGGVTGDES
;
A
#
# COMPACT_ATOMS: atom_id res chain seq x y z
N MET A 1 20.82 36.92 -2.24
CA MET A 1 21.01 36.50 -0.84
C MET A 1 21.09 34.96 -0.78
N ASP A 2 22.02 34.35 -1.54
CA ASP A 2 21.96 32.91 -1.90
C ASP A 2 23.07 32.03 -1.29
N ARG A 3 23.94 32.57 -0.43
CA ARG A 3 25.14 31.83 0.03
C ARG A 3 24.84 30.77 1.09
N GLY A 4 23.77 30.92 1.88
CA GLY A 4 23.47 30.04 3.02
C GLY A 4 23.10 28.61 2.60
N ALA A 5 22.07 28.45 1.75
CA ALA A 5 21.64 27.13 1.28
C ALA A 5 22.76 26.43 0.47
N ASN A 6 23.46 27.17 -0.39
CA ASN A 6 24.53 26.65 -1.24
C ASN A 6 25.72 26.04 -0.45
N GLN A 7 25.94 26.44 0.80
CA GLN A 7 27.00 25.91 1.67
C GLN A 7 26.51 24.81 2.64
N CYS A 8 25.18 24.58 2.71
CA CYS A 8 24.56 23.69 3.71
C CYS A 8 23.98 22.40 3.10
N THR A 9 23.80 22.34 1.78
CA THR A 9 23.03 21.29 1.08
C THR A 9 23.85 20.13 0.54
N ALA A 10 25.19 20.21 0.57
CA ALA A 10 26.07 19.12 0.12
C ALA A 10 25.83 17.77 0.85
N LEU A 11 25.09 17.80 1.97
CA LEU A 11 24.78 16.66 2.82
C LEU A 11 23.27 16.36 2.94
N ASN A 12 22.44 16.96 2.10
CA ASN A 12 20.97 16.85 2.17
C ASN A 12 20.37 15.97 1.08
N SER A 13 21.18 15.06 0.51
CA SER A 13 20.68 14.02 -0.39
C SER A 13 19.88 13.01 0.42
N ASP A 14 18.59 13.28 0.60
CA ASP A 14 17.61 12.28 1.02
C ASP A 14 17.35 11.23 -0.09
N GLU A 15 17.89 11.45 -1.30
CA GLU A 15 17.97 10.45 -2.36
C GLU A 15 18.82 9.26 -1.88
N ASP A 16 18.30 8.06 -2.08
CA ASP A 16 19.01 6.82 -1.82
C ASP A 16 19.69 6.31 -3.11
N PRO A 17 20.99 6.52 -3.30
CA PRO A 17 21.68 6.12 -4.53
C PRO A 17 21.83 4.60 -4.69
N ASP A 18 21.60 3.81 -3.63
CA ASP A 18 21.77 2.35 -3.64
C ASP A 18 20.51 1.59 -4.10
N LEU A 19 19.36 2.26 -4.23
CA LEU A 19 18.14 1.69 -4.81
C LEU A 19 18.18 1.83 -6.34
N ARG A 20 18.61 0.76 -7.02
CA ARG A 20 18.60 0.70 -8.49
C ARG A 20 17.17 0.96 -9.01
N GLU A 21 17.02 1.98 -9.86
CA GLU A 21 15.84 2.14 -10.70
C GLU A 21 15.82 0.95 -11.67
N GLU A 22 14.82 0.06 -11.54
CA GLU A 22 14.61 -0.98 -12.55
C GLU A 22 14.15 -0.30 -13.85
N PRO A 23 14.67 -0.73 -15.02
CA PRO A 23 14.23 -0.18 -16.29
C PRO A 23 12.72 -0.42 -16.46
N GLU A 24 11.99 0.64 -16.79
CA GLU A 24 10.63 0.52 -17.31
C GLU A 24 10.70 -0.30 -18.60
N ASP A 25 10.01 -1.44 -18.65
CA ASP A 25 9.89 -2.25 -19.85
C ASP A 25 9.20 -1.39 -20.94
N GLU A 26 9.93 -1.11 -22.04
CA GLU A 26 9.45 -0.27 -23.16
C GLU A 26 8.30 -0.92 -23.97
N GLU A 27 7.76 -2.08 -23.54
CA GLU A 27 6.74 -2.85 -24.27
C GLU A 27 5.29 -2.38 -24.01
N ASP A 28 5.02 -1.49 -23.04
CA ASP A 28 3.67 -0.97 -22.75
C ASP A 28 3.41 0.42 -23.35
N ALA A 29 4.28 0.90 -24.26
CA ALA A 29 4.23 2.27 -24.78
C ALA A 29 3.03 2.57 -25.70
N ASP A 30 2.31 1.55 -26.19
CA ASP A 30 1.31 1.69 -27.27
C ASP A 30 -0.08 1.11 -26.94
N ASP A 31 -0.52 1.09 -25.68
CA ASP A 31 -1.94 0.82 -25.37
C ASP A 31 -2.58 1.91 -24.50
N ASP A 32 -2.68 3.11 -25.07
CA ASP A 32 -3.53 4.20 -24.57
C ASP A 32 -5.05 3.92 -24.82
N SER A 33 -5.45 2.73 -25.28
CA SER A 33 -6.85 2.38 -25.58
C SER A 33 -7.63 1.98 -24.32
N TRP A 34 -7.84 2.97 -23.43
CA TRP A 34 -8.80 2.85 -22.33
C TRP A 34 -10.24 2.97 -22.87
N THR A 35 -10.80 1.87 -23.36
CA THR A 35 -12.18 1.77 -23.86
C THR A 35 -13.16 1.14 -22.86
N GLU A 36 -12.78 0.99 -21.60
CA GLU A 36 -13.75 0.65 -20.56
C GLU A 36 -14.32 1.94 -19.93
N ASP A 37 -15.49 2.31 -20.45
CA ASP A 37 -16.28 3.45 -20.01
C ASP A 37 -16.96 3.11 -18.67
N TRP A 38 -16.23 3.36 -17.57
CA TRP A 38 -16.80 3.27 -16.23
C TRP A 38 -17.51 4.58 -15.90
N ASP A 39 -18.82 4.56 -16.06
CA ASP A 39 -19.74 5.65 -15.75
C ASP A 39 -19.78 5.85 -14.22
N ILE A 40 -18.93 6.75 -13.75
CA ILE A 40 -19.14 7.45 -12.47
C ILE A 40 -20.26 8.45 -12.78
N GLY A 41 -21.42 8.33 -12.12
CA GLY A 41 -22.58 9.20 -12.38
C GLY A 41 -22.49 10.54 -11.64
N GLU A 42 -23.62 11.19 -11.41
CA GLU A 42 -23.77 12.46 -10.68
C GLU A 42 -24.10 12.23 -9.17
N LEU A 43 -23.44 12.95 -8.23
CA LEU A 43 -23.85 13.05 -6.81
C LEU A 43 -24.29 14.47 -6.45
N SER A 44 -25.38 14.52 -5.68
CA SER A 44 -25.92 15.70 -5.02
C SER A 44 -25.41 15.80 -3.56
N ASP A 45 -25.26 17.04 -3.09
CA ASP A 45 -24.75 17.40 -1.74
C ASP A 45 -25.81 17.33 -0.62
N GLU A 46 -26.45 16.18 -0.43
CA GLU A 46 -27.24 15.96 0.78
C GLU A 46 -26.47 15.03 1.75
N GLU A 47 -25.47 15.58 2.44
CA GLU A 47 -25.06 15.05 3.75
C GLU A 47 -26.14 15.48 4.76
N LEU A 48 -26.95 14.51 5.18
CA LEU A 48 -27.82 14.68 6.34
C LEU A 48 -26.92 14.75 7.58
N ASP A 49 -27.02 15.86 8.31
CA ASP A 49 -26.54 16.04 9.69
C ASP A 49 -27.28 15.07 10.63
N GLU A 50 -27.07 13.77 10.49
CA GLU A 50 -27.59 12.76 11.42
C GLU A 50 -26.51 12.44 12.46
N VAL A 51 -26.78 12.90 13.68
CA VAL A 51 -26.10 12.43 14.89
C VAL A 51 -26.14 10.90 14.86
N PRO A 52 -25.01 10.18 15.09
CA PRO A 52 -25.01 8.72 15.08
C PRO A 52 -26.06 8.17 16.05
N GLU A 53 -27.18 7.68 15.51
CA GLU A 53 -28.19 7.02 16.31
C GLU A 53 -27.73 5.59 16.60
N GLU A 54 -27.72 5.21 17.88
CA GLU A 54 -27.44 3.83 18.24
C GLU A 54 -28.58 2.94 17.72
N LEU A 55 -28.26 2.10 16.73
CA LEU A 55 -29.20 1.11 16.21
C LEU A 55 -29.62 0.16 17.35
N PRO A 56 -30.92 -0.13 17.52
CA PRO A 56 -31.37 -1.11 18.50
C PRO A 56 -30.71 -2.47 18.30
N ASP A 57 -30.38 -3.15 19.40
CA ASP A 57 -29.78 -4.49 19.35
C ASP A 57 -30.61 -5.44 18.46
N SER A 58 -29.98 -5.98 17.42
CA SER A 58 -30.62 -6.90 16.49
C SER A 58 -30.24 -8.36 16.76
N VAL A 59 -31.02 -9.28 16.20
CA VAL A 59 -30.69 -10.72 16.20
C VAL A 59 -29.36 -10.96 15.49
N TRP A 60 -29.01 -10.15 14.47
CA TRP A 60 -27.71 -10.24 13.80
C TRP A 60 -26.56 -9.80 14.71
N LEU A 61 -26.71 -8.68 15.41
CA LEU A 61 -25.66 -8.15 16.29
C LEU A 61 -25.40 -9.06 17.50
N SER A 62 -26.47 -9.57 18.12
CA SER A 62 -26.36 -10.54 19.23
C SER A 62 -25.66 -11.83 18.77
N ALA A 63 -26.02 -12.34 17.59
CA ALA A 63 -25.35 -13.51 17.00
C ALA A 63 -23.87 -13.25 16.67
N ALA A 64 -23.53 -12.08 16.13
CA ALA A 64 -22.14 -11.71 15.81
C ALA A 64 -21.24 -11.64 17.06
N ARG A 65 -21.80 -11.24 18.21
CA ARG A 65 -21.09 -11.17 19.49
C ARG A 65 -20.97 -12.52 20.20
N ASP A 66 -21.79 -13.50 19.83
CA ASP A 66 -21.77 -14.83 20.44
C ASP A 66 -20.73 -15.77 19.80
N SER A 67 -19.56 -15.85 20.43
CA SER A 67 -18.46 -16.74 20.01
C SER A 67 -18.83 -18.24 20.05
N ARG A 68 -19.73 -18.65 20.95
CA ARG A 68 -20.18 -20.04 21.04
C ARG A 68 -21.08 -20.38 19.86
N LEU A 69 -22.02 -19.49 19.52
CA LEU A 69 -22.85 -19.62 18.33
C LEU A 69 -22.00 -19.66 17.05
N MET A 70 -21.01 -18.77 16.92
CA MET A 70 -20.08 -18.80 15.77
C MET A 70 -19.34 -20.13 15.66
N SER A 71 -18.96 -20.72 16.79
CA SER A 71 -18.28 -22.03 16.80
C SER A 71 -19.23 -23.18 16.45
N SER A 72 -20.45 -23.20 17.01
CA SER A 72 -21.43 -24.26 16.74
C SER A 72 -21.93 -24.21 15.29
N MET A 73 -22.11 -23.01 14.74
CA MET A 73 -22.63 -22.78 13.38
C MET A 73 -21.81 -23.51 12.30
N ARG A 74 -20.52 -23.75 12.53
CA ARG A 74 -19.67 -24.56 11.64
C ARG A 74 -20.16 -26.01 11.50
N HIS A 75 -20.79 -26.56 12.54
CA HIS A 75 -21.20 -27.95 12.62
C HIS A 75 -22.67 -28.15 12.26
N ASP A 76 -23.56 -27.31 12.76
CA ASP A 76 -25.02 -27.49 12.64
C ASP A 76 -25.77 -26.33 11.98
N GLY A 77 -25.09 -25.22 11.68
CA GLY A 77 -25.71 -23.97 11.22
C GLY A 77 -26.03 -23.87 9.72
N TRP A 78 -25.71 -24.89 8.92
CA TRP A 78 -25.83 -24.84 7.46
C TRP A 78 -26.69 -25.96 6.90
N GLU A 79 -27.58 -25.63 5.97
CA GLU A 79 -28.27 -26.56 5.08
C GLU A 79 -27.50 -26.66 3.76
N TYR A 80 -27.28 -27.89 3.29
CA TYR A 80 -26.46 -28.17 2.10
C TYR A 80 -27.28 -28.75 0.95
N ASP A 81 -28.53 -29.15 1.21
CA ASP A 81 -29.46 -29.64 0.21
C ASP A 81 -30.21 -28.46 -0.43
N PRO A 82 -29.95 -28.13 -1.71
CA PRO A 82 -30.58 -26.99 -2.37
C PRO A 82 -32.11 -27.10 -2.46
N SER A 83 -32.68 -28.31 -2.36
CA SER A 83 -34.13 -28.51 -2.37
C SER A 83 -34.81 -28.04 -1.08
N LYS A 84 -34.03 -27.84 -0.01
CA LYS A 84 -34.51 -27.36 1.30
C LYS A 84 -34.19 -25.89 1.55
N PHE A 85 -33.52 -25.22 0.61
CA PHE A 85 -33.23 -23.81 0.76
C PHE A 85 -34.53 -23.01 0.78
N GLY A 86 -34.54 -21.94 1.56
CA GLY A 86 -35.57 -20.92 1.51
C GLY A 86 -35.58 -20.18 0.16
N PRO A 87 -36.41 -19.12 0.06
CA PRO A 87 -36.43 -18.23 -1.09
C PRO A 87 -35.02 -17.74 -1.44
N ASP A 88 -34.76 -17.57 -2.73
CA ASP A 88 -33.45 -17.09 -3.20
C ASP A 88 -33.18 -15.68 -2.65
N PRO A 89 -32.04 -15.45 -1.98
CA PRO A 89 -31.74 -14.16 -1.40
C PRO A 89 -31.42 -13.14 -2.48
N THR A 90 -31.88 -11.91 -2.27
CA THR A 90 -31.60 -10.75 -3.12
C THR A 90 -30.98 -9.64 -2.28
N TYR A 91 -30.50 -8.58 -2.92
CA TYR A 91 -30.13 -7.36 -2.21
C TYR A 91 -31.37 -6.47 -2.07
N GLU A 92 -32.30 -6.87 -1.20
CA GLU A 92 -33.55 -6.16 -0.99
C GLU A 92 -33.30 -4.74 -0.46
N GLY A 93 -33.92 -3.74 -1.09
CA GLY A 93 -33.75 -2.34 -0.72
C GLY A 93 -32.34 -1.79 -0.97
N LEU A 94 -31.51 -2.49 -1.78
CA LEU A 94 -30.22 -1.98 -2.23
C LEU A 94 -30.43 -0.66 -2.97
N TYR A 95 -29.64 0.33 -2.59
CA TYR A 95 -29.70 1.65 -3.18
C TYR A 95 -29.42 1.64 -4.68
N ASP A 96 -30.34 2.26 -5.39
CA ASP A 96 -30.35 2.46 -6.84
C ASP A 96 -30.41 3.95 -7.22
N GLY A 97 -30.21 4.83 -6.24
CA GLY A 97 -30.18 6.28 -6.43
C GLY A 97 -28.88 6.81 -7.06
N PRO A 98 -28.75 8.14 -7.19
CA PRO A 98 -27.60 8.80 -7.81
C PRO A 98 -26.27 8.51 -7.08
N TYR A 99 -25.15 8.52 -7.81
CA TYR A 99 -23.77 8.23 -7.38
C TYR A 99 -22.77 8.96 -8.30
N GLY A 100 -21.55 9.36 -7.87
CA GLY A 100 -20.80 10.44 -8.54
C GLY A 100 -19.94 11.40 -7.69
N PRO A 101 -19.37 12.49 -8.26
CA PRO A 101 -18.81 13.61 -7.50
C PRO A 101 -19.88 14.57 -6.99
N SER A 102 -19.63 15.14 -5.81
CA SER A 102 -20.49 16.09 -5.08
C SER A 102 -20.61 17.45 -5.80
N ASP A 103 -21.70 18.19 -5.63
CA ASP A 103 -21.91 19.52 -6.25
C ASP A 103 -20.79 20.49 -5.84
N SER A 104 -20.39 20.43 -4.57
CA SER A 104 -19.27 21.17 -3.98
C SER A 104 -17.96 20.99 -4.75
N VAL A 105 -17.58 19.75 -5.11
CA VAL A 105 -16.36 19.52 -5.87
C VAL A 105 -16.56 19.82 -7.36
N LEU A 106 -17.77 19.65 -7.89
CA LEU A 106 -18.10 20.00 -9.28
C LEU A 106 -17.95 21.50 -9.55
N ASN A 107 -18.22 22.36 -8.55
CA ASN A 107 -18.00 23.81 -8.65
C ASN A 107 -16.54 24.21 -8.95
N VAL A 108 -15.57 23.33 -8.69
CA VAL A 108 -14.16 23.56 -8.97
C VAL A 108 -13.58 22.59 -10.00
N ALA A 109 -14.40 21.74 -10.61
CA ALA A 109 -13.95 20.61 -11.43
C ALA A 109 -13.34 20.98 -12.79
N GLU A 110 -13.37 22.26 -13.20
CA GLU A 110 -12.68 22.74 -14.40
C GLU A 110 -11.21 23.10 -14.16
N ASP A 111 -10.78 23.27 -12.91
CA ASP A 111 -9.45 23.76 -12.54
C ASP A 111 -8.68 22.70 -11.76
N PRO A 112 -7.62 22.09 -12.34
CA PRO A 112 -6.82 21.06 -11.67
C PRO A 112 -6.22 21.50 -10.33
N LEU A 113 -5.76 22.75 -10.22
CA LEU A 113 -5.19 23.28 -8.98
C LEU A 113 -6.27 23.46 -7.91
N ALA A 114 -7.46 23.95 -8.29
CA ALA A 114 -8.57 24.05 -7.37
C ALA A 114 -9.06 22.67 -6.89
N LEU A 115 -9.07 21.67 -7.76
CA LEU A 115 -9.34 20.27 -7.39
C LEU A 115 -8.29 19.71 -6.43
N LEU A 116 -7.00 19.98 -6.65
CA LEU A 116 -5.95 19.60 -5.70
C LEU A 116 -6.20 20.22 -4.33
N PHE A 117 -6.55 21.51 -4.27
CA PHE A 117 -6.83 22.20 -3.03
C PHE A 117 -8.14 21.79 -2.36
N TYR A 118 -9.10 21.24 -3.10
CA TYR A 118 -10.28 20.60 -2.51
C TYR A 118 -9.88 19.40 -1.64
N PHE A 119 -8.94 18.57 -2.10
CA PHE A 119 -8.47 17.40 -1.35
C PHE A 119 -7.33 17.71 -0.36
N LEU A 120 -6.50 18.71 -0.66
CA LEU A 120 -5.34 19.13 0.14
C LEU A 120 -5.33 20.65 0.31
N PRO A 121 -6.10 21.21 1.26
CA PRO A 121 -6.34 22.65 1.39
C PRO A 121 -5.06 23.49 1.54
N PRO A 122 -5.03 24.76 1.08
CA PRO A 122 -3.87 25.66 1.21
C PRO A 122 -3.29 25.72 2.63
N LYS A 123 -4.16 25.75 3.65
CA LYS A 123 -3.78 25.75 5.07
C LYS A 123 -2.92 24.55 5.47
N LEU A 124 -3.12 23.38 4.87
CA LEU A 124 -2.27 22.20 5.09
C LEU A 124 -0.83 22.49 4.67
N TRP A 125 -0.62 23.13 3.51
CA TRP A 125 0.71 23.46 3.00
C TRP A 125 1.42 24.50 3.88
N SER A 126 0.67 25.47 4.41
CA SER A 126 1.16 26.41 5.43
C SER A 126 1.61 25.67 6.70
N GLN A 127 0.84 24.68 7.16
CA GLN A 127 1.20 23.87 8.33
C GLN A 127 2.43 22.99 8.06
N ILE A 128 2.55 22.38 6.88
CA ILE A 128 3.73 21.61 6.48
C ILE A 128 4.99 22.48 6.51
N ALA A 129 4.90 23.72 6.02
CA ALA A 129 6.02 24.65 6.08
C ALA A 129 6.44 24.97 7.53
N VAL A 130 5.47 25.26 8.41
CA VAL A 130 5.71 25.49 9.85
C VAL A 130 6.39 24.29 10.51
N GLU A 131 5.89 23.08 10.26
CA GLU A 131 6.45 21.86 10.85
C GLU A 131 7.83 21.50 10.27
N SER A 132 8.06 21.78 8.99
CA SER A 132 9.36 21.62 8.34
C SER A 132 10.40 22.58 8.92
N ASN A 133 10.03 23.84 9.16
CA ASN A 133 10.90 24.83 9.82
C ASN A 133 11.17 24.47 11.29
N THR A 134 10.16 23.98 11.99
CA THR A 134 10.29 23.48 13.36
C THR A 134 11.28 22.31 13.39
N TYR A 135 11.14 21.35 12.48
CA TYR A 135 12.06 20.23 12.34
C TYR A 135 13.48 20.67 11.96
N HIS A 136 13.62 21.62 11.03
CA HIS A 136 14.89 22.22 10.67
C HIS A 136 15.60 22.77 11.92
N ALA A 137 14.94 23.64 12.69
CA ALA A 137 15.50 24.23 13.91
C ALA A 137 15.90 23.17 14.95
N GLN A 138 15.04 22.16 15.17
CA GLN A 138 15.31 21.05 16.09
C GLN A 138 16.50 20.18 15.65
N SER A 139 16.73 20.06 14.34
CA SER A 139 17.81 19.23 13.79
C SER A 139 19.19 19.88 13.79
N ILE A 140 19.27 21.22 13.92
CA ILE A 140 20.52 22.00 13.82
C ILE A 140 21.63 21.46 14.74
N PRO A 141 21.39 21.17 16.05
CA PRO A 141 22.45 20.70 16.93
C PRO A 141 23.07 19.37 16.49
N LEU A 142 22.24 18.41 16.05
CA LEU A 142 22.70 17.11 15.55
C LEU A 142 23.44 17.26 14.23
N ARG A 143 22.89 18.05 13.31
CA ARG A 143 23.47 18.28 11.99
C ARG A 143 24.81 19.01 12.05
N ALA A 144 24.95 19.97 12.94
CA ALA A 144 26.22 20.66 13.17
C ALA A 144 27.32 19.70 13.62
N ARG A 145 26.99 18.72 14.49
CA ARG A 145 27.93 17.65 14.91
C ARG A 145 28.33 16.77 13.73
N ALA A 146 27.37 16.37 12.89
CA ALA A 146 27.63 15.54 11.71
C ALA A 146 28.54 16.25 10.68
N ILE A 147 28.27 17.53 10.38
CA ILE A 147 29.11 18.35 9.49
C ILE A 147 30.54 18.43 10.02
N ARG A 148 30.71 18.76 11.31
CA ARG A 148 32.03 18.88 11.93
C ARG A 148 32.80 17.56 11.92
N PHE A 149 32.10 16.45 12.15
CA PHE A 149 32.70 15.11 12.06
C PHE A 149 33.23 14.82 10.66
N GLN A 150 32.47 15.16 9.62
CA GLN A 150 32.92 14.99 8.24
C GLN A 150 34.08 15.92 7.85
N GLN A 151 34.08 17.17 8.33
CA GLN A 151 35.21 18.10 8.12
C GLN A 151 36.51 17.52 8.68
N ARG A 152 36.46 16.93 9.89
CA ARG A 152 37.60 16.23 10.49
C ARG A 152 38.07 15.05 9.64
N ARG A 153 37.14 14.29 9.05
CA ARG A 153 37.47 13.13 8.21
C ARG A 153 38.08 13.51 6.87
N ASN A 154 37.63 14.63 6.29
CA ASN A 154 38.08 15.09 4.98
C ASN A 154 39.43 15.85 5.04
N GLY A 155 40.02 16.02 6.23
CA GLY A 155 41.36 16.60 6.41
C GLY A 155 41.46 18.10 6.12
N GLY A 156 40.32 18.82 6.07
CA GLY A 156 40.26 20.26 5.82
C GLY A 156 40.14 21.10 7.09
N GLU A 157 39.93 22.41 6.93
CA GLU A 157 39.60 23.32 8.03
C GLU A 157 38.32 22.87 8.74
N VAL A 158 38.38 22.78 10.07
CA VAL A 158 37.26 22.33 10.91
C VAL A 158 36.62 23.53 11.57
N GLU A 159 35.42 23.87 11.13
CA GLU A 159 34.63 24.98 11.69
C GLU A 159 34.27 24.71 13.16
N ASP A 160 34.06 25.78 13.94
CA ASP A 160 33.50 25.67 15.27
C ASP A 160 32.01 25.26 15.22
N LEU A 161 31.55 24.49 16.21
CA LEU A 161 30.15 24.05 16.25
C LEU A 161 29.18 25.24 16.32
N GLY A 162 29.53 26.32 17.01
CA GLY A 162 28.71 27.53 17.09
C GLY A 162 28.58 28.23 15.74
N GLU A 163 29.66 28.23 14.95
CA GLU A 163 29.66 28.80 13.60
C GLU A 163 28.81 27.99 12.63
N ILE A 164 28.97 26.65 12.64
CA ILE A 164 28.13 25.76 11.83
C ILE A 164 26.64 25.92 12.20
N ARG A 165 26.32 25.97 13.49
CA ARG A 165 24.94 26.19 13.96
C ARG A 165 24.38 27.53 13.49
N ARG A 166 25.16 28.61 13.60
CA ARG A 166 24.77 29.96 13.14
C ARG A 166 24.58 30.01 11.63
N ARG A 167 25.40 29.29 10.88
CA ARG A 167 25.28 29.18 9.42
C ARG A 167 24.01 28.42 9.02
N LEU A 168 23.70 27.31 9.70
CA LEU A 168 22.47 26.55 9.48
C LEU A 168 21.22 27.36 9.86
N SER A 169 21.25 28.08 10.98
CA SER A 169 20.11 28.90 11.45
C SER A 169 19.84 30.15 10.61
N ARG A 170 20.76 30.53 9.71
CA ARG A 170 20.62 31.68 8.80
C ARG A 170 20.01 31.30 7.45
N VAL A 171 19.74 30.01 7.21
CA VAL A 171 19.02 29.60 6.01
C VAL A 171 17.58 30.12 6.11
N PRO A 172 17.04 30.80 5.09
CA PRO A 172 15.67 31.31 5.12
C PRO A 172 14.66 30.20 5.40
N ASP A 173 13.62 30.54 6.16
CA ASP A 173 12.52 29.63 6.46
C ASP A 173 11.84 29.18 5.16
N ILE A 174 11.35 27.93 5.17
CA ILE A 174 10.55 27.33 4.10
C ILE A 174 9.15 27.93 4.15
N GLU A 175 8.62 28.34 3.00
CA GLU A 175 7.26 28.85 2.87
C GLU A 175 6.33 27.84 2.18
N GLY A 176 5.01 27.93 2.41
CA GLY A 176 4.03 26.99 1.85
C GLY A 176 4.03 26.96 0.32
N TRP A 177 4.20 28.11 -0.32
CA TRP A 177 4.29 28.23 -1.78
C TRP A 177 5.53 27.52 -2.36
N GLU A 178 6.65 27.50 -1.62
CA GLU A 178 7.84 26.78 -2.05
C GLU A 178 7.65 25.26 -1.98
N VAL A 179 6.90 24.78 -0.98
CA VAL A 179 6.53 23.35 -0.88
C VAL A 179 5.67 22.95 -2.07
N LEU A 180 4.67 23.77 -2.44
CA LEU A 180 3.84 23.54 -3.62
C LEU A 180 4.65 23.53 -4.92
N ARG A 181 5.59 24.46 -5.06
CA ARG A 181 6.50 24.49 -6.21
C ARG A 181 7.40 23.26 -6.27
N VAL A 182 7.86 22.74 -5.13
CA VAL A 182 8.55 21.43 -5.07
C VAL A 182 7.65 20.31 -5.59
N MET A 183 6.36 20.28 -5.24
CA MET A 183 5.42 19.31 -5.79
C MET A 183 5.25 19.46 -7.31
N GLY A 184 5.17 20.69 -7.82
CA GLY A 184 5.17 20.95 -9.27
C GLY A 184 6.42 20.40 -9.97
N LEU A 185 7.61 20.55 -9.37
CA LEU A 185 8.85 19.98 -9.90
C LEU A 185 8.88 18.44 -9.84
N LEU A 186 8.25 17.84 -8.83
CA LEU A 186 8.09 16.38 -8.73
C LEU A 186 7.13 15.85 -9.79
N ILE A 187 6.01 16.55 -10.06
CA ILE A 187 5.11 16.22 -11.18
C ILE A 187 5.85 16.38 -12.52
N ALA A 188 6.65 17.42 -12.69
CA ALA A 188 7.49 17.59 -13.88
C ALA A 188 8.49 16.43 -14.07
N ARG A 189 9.07 15.94 -12.96
CA ARG A 189 9.94 14.75 -12.95
C ARG A 189 9.18 13.49 -13.33
N MET A 190 7.97 13.31 -12.83
CA MET A 190 7.07 12.20 -13.14
C MET A 190 6.68 12.19 -14.63
N LEU A 191 6.37 13.35 -15.21
CA LEU A 191 6.04 13.50 -16.64
C LEU A 191 7.25 13.27 -17.56
N VAL A 192 8.44 13.67 -17.12
CA VAL A 192 9.68 13.61 -17.92
C VAL A 192 10.80 12.94 -17.11
N PRO A 193 10.76 11.60 -16.93
CA PRO A 193 11.76 10.89 -16.14
C PRO A 193 13.14 10.94 -16.79
N ILE A 194 14.19 11.12 -15.98
CA ILE A 194 15.61 11.09 -16.39
C ILE A 194 16.34 10.02 -15.57
N ARG A 195 16.91 9.00 -16.22
CA ARG A 195 17.65 7.87 -15.60
C ARG A 195 18.83 8.26 -14.67
N LYS A 196 19.23 9.54 -14.62
CA LYS A 196 20.35 10.07 -13.82
C LYS A 196 19.91 10.67 -12.47
N GLY A 197 18.67 10.41 -12.04
CA GLY A 197 18.08 10.98 -10.82
C GLY A 197 17.53 12.41 -11.01
N ILE A 198 16.89 12.95 -9.96
CA ILE A 198 16.19 14.25 -10.07
C ILE A 198 17.18 15.41 -10.21
N ALA A 199 18.36 15.29 -9.61
CA ALA A 199 19.42 16.30 -9.68
C ALA A 199 19.84 16.63 -11.13
N ALA A 200 19.64 15.68 -12.07
CA ALA A 200 19.94 15.88 -13.48
C ALA A 200 19.08 16.95 -14.16
N HIS A 201 17.90 17.28 -13.62
CA HIS A 201 17.03 18.33 -14.15
C HIS A 201 17.60 19.75 -13.97
N TRP A 202 18.57 19.92 -13.06
CA TRP A 202 19.35 21.15 -12.90
C TRP A 202 20.67 21.14 -13.70
N SER A 203 20.91 20.13 -14.53
CA SER A 203 22.11 20.05 -15.35
C SER A 203 22.12 21.14 -16.43
N LEU A 204 23.22 21.90 -16.49
CA LEU A 204 23.55 22.79 -17.60
C LEU A 204 24.00 22.03 -18.85
N LYS A 205 24.42 20.77 -18.70
CA LYS A 205 24.80 19.90 -19.81
C LYS A 205 23.56 19.26 -20.40
N LYS A 206 23.47 19.20 -21.74
CA LYS A 206 22.41 18.46 -22.44
C LYS A 206 22.42 17.00 -21.96
N VAL A 207 21.25 16.49 -21.60
CA VAL A 207 21.05 15.09 -21.23
C VAL A 207 20.15 14.46 -22.30
N GLY A 208 20.76 13.82 -23.30
CA GLY A 208 20.03 13.31 -24.47
C GLY A 208 19.37 14.43 -25.27
N ALA A 209 18.10 14.24 -25.62
CA ALA A 209 17.29 15.21 -26.35
C ALA A 209 16.62 16.27 -25.45
N LEU A 210 16.78 16.19 -24.12
CA LEU A 210 16.09 17.08 -23.19
C LEU A 210 16.75 18.47 -23.11
N PRO A 211 15.96 19.56 -23.04
CA PRO A 211 16.47 20.92 -22.89
C PRO A 211 17.17 21.10 -21.52
N THR A 212 18.26 21.86 -21.51
CA THR A 212 19.11 22.07 -20.32
C THR A 212 18.47 23.00 -19.30
N ASN A 213 18.73 22.76 -18.01
CA ASN A 213 18.52 23.69 -16.90
C ASN A 213 17.08 24.21 -16.65
N ARG A 214 16.05 23.40 -16.93
CA ARG A 214 14.65 23.86 -16.79
C ARG A 214 14.25 24.10 -15.34
N PHE A 215 14.70 23.26 -14.40
CA PHE A 215 14.27 23.38 -13.00
C PHE A 215 14.84 24.62 -12.31
N ASN A 216 16.01 25.09 -12.72
CA ASN A 216 16.64 26.29 -12.15
C ASN A 216 15.91 27.58 -12.52
N LEU A 217 14.94 27.54 -13.45
CA LEU A 217 14.03 28.66 -13.73
C LEU A 217 13.01 28.86 -12.60
N PHE A 218 12.69 27.80 -11.86
CA PHE A 218 11.65 27.80 -10.83
C PHE A 218 12.24 27.74 -9.41
N MET A 219 13.27 26.92 -9.21
CA MET A 219 13.92 26.77 -7.90
C MET A 219 15.37 26.31 -8.05
N THR A 220 16.27 26.85 -7.23
CA THR A 220 17.67 26.40 -7.23
C THR A 220 17.76 24.97 -6.70
N LYS A 221 18.71 24.18 -7.23
CA LYS A 221 18.96 22.80 -6.78
C LYS A 221 19.09 22.71 -5.26
N ASN A 222 19.84 23.64 -4.68
CA ASN A 222 20.11 23.66 -3.24
C ASN A 222 18.86 24.00 -2.42
N ARG A 223 18.00 24.91 -2.88
CA ARG A 223 16.74 25.19 -2.19
C ARG A 223 15.78 23.99 -2.24
N PHE A 224 15.68 23.31 -3.38
CA PHE A 224 14.90 22.08 -3.52
C PHE A 224 15.34 21.01 -2.49
N PHE A 225 16.64 20.67 -2.45
CA PHE A 225 17.15 19.68 -1.50
C PHE A 225 17.13 20.17 -0.04
N HIS A 226 17.11 21.47 0.20
CA HIS A 226 16.85 22.01 1.53
C HIS A 226 15.42 21.71 1.98
N ILE A 227 14.42 22.07 1.17
CA ILE A 227 13.01 21.81 1.46
C ILE A 227 12.78 20.31 1.59
N MET A 228 13.22 19.53 0.60
CA MET A 228 13.06 18.08 0.62
C MET A 228 13.73 17.42 1.82
N GLY A 229 14.91 17.86 2.26
CA GLY A 229 15.59 17.29 3.43
C GLY A 229 14.84 17.53 4.75
N TYR A 230 14.20 18.70 4.88
CA TYR A 230 13.49 19.13 6.08
C TYR A 230 11.97 19.00 6.01
N LEU A 231 11.42 18.53 4.90
CA LEU A 231 9.99 18.26 4.75
C LEU A 231 9.50 17.39 5.91
N HIS A 232 8.55 17.93 6.68
CA HIS A 232 8.06 17.33 7.91
C HIS A 232 6.59 17.71 8.16
N PHE A 233 5.83 16.83 8.80
CA PHE A 233 4.36 16.92 8.86
C PHE A 233 3.79 17.03 10.28
N SER A 234 4.64 16.95 11.31
CA SER A 234 4.21 16.99 12.70
C SER A 234 5.34 17.40 13.63
N ASN A 235 5.04 18.11 14.72
CA ASN A 235 6.06 18.49 15.69
C ASN A 235 6.60 17.25 16.44
N ASN A 236 7.90 17.00 16.39
CA ASN A 236 8.53 15.86 17.09
C ASN A 236 8.38 15.91 18.62
N LYS A 237 8.06 17.08 19.18
CA LYS A 237 7.80 17.26 20.61
C LYS A 237 6.32 17.07 20.97
N SER A 238 5.45 16.86 19.99
CA SER A 238 4.03 16.64 20.23
C SER A 238 3.78 15.25 20.83
N PRO A 239 2.97 15.14 21.90
CA PRO A 239 2.50 13.85 22.40
C PRO A 239 1.74 13.02 21.34
N GLN A 240 1.16 13.70 20.34
CA GLN A 240 0.34 13.13 19.27
C GLN A 240 1.15 12.70 18.04
N ALA A 241 2.48 12.92 18.00
CA ALA A 241 3.34 12.46 16.90
C ALA A 241 3.44 10.90 16.80
N LYS A 242 2.74 10.20 17.69
CA LYS A 242 2.42 8.77 17.62
C LYS A 242 1.26 8.55 16.63
N VAL A 243 1.55 8.60 15.33
CA VAL A 243 0.54 8.35 14.29
C VAL A 243 0.06 6.89 14.35
N GLU A 244 -1.24 6.65 14.24
CA GLU A 244 -1.82 5.33 14.01
C GLU A 244 -1.73 4.95 12.53
N ILE A 245 -0.60 4.37 12.16
CA ILE A 245 -0.44 3.58 10.94
C ILE A 245 -0.54 2.11 11.38
N TYR A 246 -1.01 1.21 10.51
CA TYR A 246 -0.88 -0.23 10.76
C TYR A 246 0.61 -0.61 10.80
N CYS A 247 1.21 -0.55 11.99
CA CYS A 247 2.64 -0.74 12.24
C CYS A 247 3.02 -2.22 12.46
N GLY A 248 2.25 -3.17 11.92
CA GLY A 248 2.40 -4.58 12.22
C GLY A 248 2.22 -4.88 13.72
N ALA A 249 3.03 -5.79 14.28
CA ALA A 249 2.88 -6.33 15.65
C ALA A 249 3.05 -5.31 16.81
N LYS A 250 3.14 -4.00 16.54
CA LYS A 250 3.32 -2.93 17.54
C LYS A 250 2.09 -1.99 17.65
N THR A 251 0.88 -2.53 17.72
CA THR A 251 -0.34 -1.79 18.09
C THR A 251 -0.39 -1.45 19.59
N HIS A 252 0.63 -0.76 20.13
CA HIS A 252 0.76 -0.49 21.57
C HIS A 252 0.72 1.00 21.95
N LEU A 253 0.26 1.90 21.08
CA LEU A 253 0.28 3.34 21.39
C LEU A 253 -1.05 3.91 21.90
N GLN A 254 -2.11 3.10 21.98
CA GLN A 254 -3.29 3.39 22.80
C GLN A 254 -3.50 2.28 23.84
N THR A 255 -3.42 2.63 25.12
CA THR A 255 -3.81 1.77 26.24
C THR A 255 -5.04 2.38 26.92
N PRO A 256 -6.16 1.65 27.06
CA PRO A 256 -6.33 0.25 26.64
C PRO A 256 -6.48 0.11 25.12
N VAL A 257 -5.82 -0.92 24.56
CA VAL A 257 -6.03 -1.34 23.17
C VAL A 257 -7.50 -1.75 23.03
N PRO A 258 -8.31 -1.11 22.16
CA PRO A 258 -9.65 -1.61 21.89
C PRO A 258 -9.55 -3.06 21.42
N LYS A 259 -10.24 -3.99 22.10
CA LYS A 259 -10.12 -5.45 21.90
C LYS A 259 -10.21 -5.90 20.44
N ASP A 260 -10.85 -5.11 19.58
CA ASP A 260 -11.20 -5.51 18.22
C ASP A 260 -10.26 -4.96 17.12
N ASN A 261 -9.31 -4.06 17.40
CA ASN A 261 -8.63 -3.32 16.32
C ASN A 261 -7.64 -4.10 15.41
N ASN A 262 -7.37 -5.37 15.70
CA ASN A 262 -6.31 -6.16 15.02
C ASN A 262 -6.83 -7.21 14.00
N THR A 263 -8.12 -7.20 13.68
CA THR A 263 -8.68 -8.12 12.67
C THR A 263 -9.12 -7.38 11.40
N GLY A 264 -9.15 -8.08 10.27
CA GLY A 264 -9.67 -7.53 9.02
C GLY A 264 -11.12 -7.04 9.17
N GLU A 265 -11.94 -7.77 9.91
CA GLU A 265 -13.33 -7.41 10.21
C GLU A 265 -13.46 -6.02 10.83
N ALA A 266 -12.66 -5.72 11.84
CA ALA A 266 -12.73 -4.44 12.53
C ALA A 266 -12.27 -3.27 11.66
N ALA A 267 -11.34 -3.50 10.73
CA ALA A 267 -10.95 -2.48 9.75
C ALA A 267 -12.13 -2.11 8.82
N VAL A 268 -12.91 -3.11 8.36
CA VAL A 268 -14.11 -2.87 7.56
C VAL A 268 -15.13 -2.06 8.35
N VAL A 269 -15.46 -2.49 9.58
CA VAL A 269 -16.44 -1.80 10.43
C VAL A 269 -16.01 -0.35 10.72
N ARG A 270 -14.73 -0.12 11.01
CA ARG A 270 -14.18 1.21 11.24
C ARG A 270 -14.31 2.10 10.01
N ASN A 271 -13.93 1.59 8.83
CA ASN A 271 -14.02 2.35 7.59
C ASN A 271 -15.48 2.65 7.23
N MET A 272 -16.39 1.70 7.42
CA MET A 272 -17.83 1.91 7.18
C MET A 272 -18.43 2.89 8.17
N ASN A 273 -18.04 2.89 9.46
CA ASN A 273 -18.46 3.92 10.42
C ASN A 273 -18.07 5.33 9.98
N ALA A 274 -16.88 5.48 9.38
CA ALA A 274 -16.39 6.77 8.92
C ALA A 274 -17.06 7.23 7.61
N LEU A 275 -17.36 6.30 6.70
CA LEU A 275 -17.93 6.60 5.39
C LEU A 275 -19.46 6.71 5.41
N LEU A 276 -20.12 5.83 6.15
CA LEU A 276 -21.57 5.67 6.22
C LEU A 276 -21.96 5.38 7.69
N PRO A 277 -22.08 6.43 8.53
CA PRO A 277 -22.48 6.28 9.91
C PRO A 277 -23.77 5.45 10.05
N PRO A 278 -23.91 4.62 11.11
CA PRO A 278 -25.12 3.82 11.31
C PRO A 278 -26.35 4.72 11.43
N SER A 279 -27.38 4.43 10.63
CA SER A 279 -28.68 5.11 10.70
C SER A 279 -29.80 4.11 10.37
N PRO A 280 -30.92 4.13 11.11
CA PRO A 280 -32.04 3.22 10.88
C PRO A 280 -32.75 3.49 9.56
N THR A 281 -32.63 4.72 9.02
CA THR A 281 -33.23 5.14 7.75
C THR A 281 -32.27 4.96 6.57
N ALA A 282 -30.97 4.72 6.84
CA ALA A 282 -29.96 4.60 5.80
C ALA A 282 -30.33 3.54 4.72
N PRO A 283 -30.22 3.89 3.43
CA PRO A 283 -30.46 2.95 2.35
C PRO A 283 -29.46 1.78 2.36
N TRP A 284 -29.87 0.59 1.89
CA TRP A 284 -28.98 -0.56 1.91
C TRP A 284 -27.83 -0.40 0.91
N ARG A 285 -26.64 -0.86 1.30
CA ARG A 285 -25.41 -0.83 0.46
C ARG A 285 -24.78 -2.21 0.39
N LEU A 286 -23.97 -2.45 -0.63
CA LEU A 286 -23.18 -3.69 -0.79
C LEU A 286 -21.71 -3.40 -0.56
N VAL A 287 -21.09 -4.13 0.37
CA VAL A 287 -19.65 -4.12 0.63
C VAL A 287 -19.02 -5.33 -0.03
N VAL A 288 -18.01 -5.12 -0.87
CA VAL A 288 -17.30 -6.21 -1.55
C VAL A 288 -15.91 -6.36 -0.95
N THR A 289 -15.58 -7.57 -0.48
CA THR A 289 -14.35 -7.80 0.29
C THR A 289 -13.53 -8.99 -0.22
N ASP A 290 -12.22 -8.90 -0.10
CA ASP A 290 -11.32 -10.04 -0.29
C ASP A 290 -11.30 -10.95 0.96
N ARG A 291 -10.74 -12.15 0.80
CA ARG A 291 -10.65 -13.24 1.78
C ARG A 291 -10.06 -12.88 3.14
N PHE A 292 -9.26 -11.81 3.22
CA PHE A 292 -8.68 -11.36 4.48
C PHE A 292 -9.74 -10.76 5.43
N TYR A 293 -10.75 -10.12 4.85
CA TYR A 293 -11.77 -9.36 5.59
C TYR A 293 -13.05 -10.16 5.81
N THR A 294 -13.45 -10.98 4.84
CA THR A 294 -14.75 -11.67 4.84
C THR A 294 -14.86 -12.71 5.97
N SER A 295 -15.93 -12.63 6.77
CA SER A 295 -16.28 -13.66 7.74
C SER A 295 -17.79 -13.68 8.04
N VAL A 296 -18.28 -14.76 8.64
CA VAL A 296 -19.70 -14.87 9.06
C VAL A 296 -20.06 -13.83 10.11
N LYS A 297 -19.13 -13.56 11.04
CA LYS A 297 -19.28 -12.49 12.03
C LYS A 297 -19.46 -11.13 11.36
N LEU A 298 -18.57 -10.76 10.42
CA LEU A 298 -18.64 -9.49 9.71
C LEU A 298 -19.95 -9.37 8.90
N ALA A 299 -20.38 -10.46 8.26
CA ALA A 299 -21.64 -10.47 7.52
C ALA A 299 -22.84 -10.10 8.41
N LEU A 300 -22.91 -10.65 9.63
CA LEU A 300 -23.95 -10.34 10.60
C LEU A 300 -23.85 -8.90 11.13
N GLU A 301 -22.64 -8.41 11.41
CA GLU A 301 -22.44 -7.02 11.84
C GLU A 301 -22.86 -6.01 10.77
N LEU A 302 -22.54 -6.28 9.50
CA LEU A 302 -22.96 -5.43 8.39
C LEU A 302 -24.46 -5.48 8.14
N LEU A 303 -25.09 -6.65 8.25
CA LEU A 303 -26.56 -6.76 8.13
C LEU A 303 -27.28 -5.93 9.19
N HIS A 304 -26.78 -5.92 10.44
CA HIS A 304 -27.31 -5.03 11.48
C HIS A 304 -27.23 -3.56 11.10
N ARG A 305 -26.23 -3.18 10.30
CA ARG A 305 -25.96 -1.81 9.83
C ARG A 305 -26.61 -1.49 8.47
N ARG A 306 -27.58 -2.31 8.04
CA ARG A 306 -28.21 -2.20 6.72
C ARG A 306 -27.21 -2.29 5.54
N MET A 307 -26.21 -3.15 5.67
CA MET A 307 -25.21 -3.40 4.63
C MET A 307 -25.12 -4.90 4.29
N TYR A 308 -25.14 -5.20 3.00
CA TYR A 308 -24.80 -6.52 2.48
C TYR A 308 -23.28 -6.67 2.34
N ILE A 309 -22.81 -7.92 2.38
CA ILE A 309 -21.43 -8.27 2.05
C ILE A 309 -21.43 -9.36 0.97
N THR A 310 -20.50 -9.28 0.04
CA THR A 310 -20.12 -10.41 -0.83
C THR A 310 -18.60 -10.44 -0.95
N GLY A 311 -18.00 -11.61 -0.78
CA GLY A 311 -16.56 -11.71 -0.78
C GLY A 311 -16.05 -13.13 -0.86
N THR A 312 -14.78 -13.27 -1.26
CA THR A 312 -14.08 -14.54 -1.05
C THR A 312 -13.79 -14.72 0.44
N ILE A 313 -13.64 -15.96 0.91
CA ILE A 313 -13.47 -16.24 2.34
C ILE A 313 -12.39 -17.31 2.59
N GLN A 314 -11.62 -17.10 3.67
CA GLN A 314 -10.73 -18.12 4.21
C GLN A 314 -11.56 -19.25 4.86
N CYS A 315 -11.38 -20.49 4.39
CA CYS A 315 -12.26 -21.62 4.74
C CYS A 315 -12.18 -22.08 6.20
N ASP A 316 -11.16 -21.66 6.93
CA ASP A 316 -10.93 -21.93 8.35
C ASP A 316 -11.56 -20.89 9.29
N ARG A 317 -12.19 -19.84 8.75
CA ARG A 317 -12.93 -18.84 9.53
C ARG A 317 -14.05 -19.51 10.35
N ALA A 318 -14.22 -19.03 11.59
CA ALA A 318 -15.26 -19.49 12.48
C ALA A 318 -16.65 -19.34 11.85
N GLY A 319 -17.52 -20.33 12.07
CA GLY A 319 -18.89 -20.35 11.54
C GLY A 319 -19.02 -20.68 10.05
N TYR A 320 -17.94 -20.73 9.28
CA TYR A 320 -18.03 -20.99 7.83
C TYR A 320 -18.39 -22.44 7.51
N ALA A 321 -19.14 -22.66 6.41
CA ALA A 321 -19.71 -23.95 6.03
C ALA A 321 -18.65 -24.97 5.55
N PRO A 322 -18.26 -25.99 6.34
CA PRO A 322 -17.24 -26.95 5.92
C PRO A 322 -17.69 -27.82 4.74
N GLY A 323 -18.99 -28.07 4.55
CA GLY A 323 -19.50 -28.96 3.50
C GLY A 323 -19.32 -28.43 2.07
N VAL A 324 -19.18 -27.12 1.88
CA VAL A 324 -18.87 -26.53 0.57
C VAL A 324 -17.36 -26.50 0.27
N VAL A 325 -16.52 -26.64 1.31
CA VAL A 325 -15.06 -26.59 1.16
C VAL A 325 -14.60 -27.73 0.26
N THR A 326 -13.83 -27.37 -0.75
CA THR A 326 -13.48 -28.27 -1.85
C THR A 326 -12.03 -28.06 -2.19
N ALA A 327 -11.28 -29.16 -2.26
CA ALA A 327 -9.88 -29.14 -2.69
C ALA A 327 -9.79 -29.45 -4.19
N LYS A 328 -8.88 -28.76 -4.87
CA LYS A 328 -8.54 -29.04 -6.26
C LYS A 328 -7.83 -30.39 -6.37
N LYS A 329 -8.39 -31.30 -7.17
CA LYS A 329 -7.77 -32.60 -7.48
C LYS A 329 -7.63 -32.78 -8.99
N TYR A 330 -6.74 -33.68 -9.38
CA TYR A 330 -6.59 -34.11 -10.77
C TYR A 330 -6.81 -35.61 -10.89
N LYS A 331 -7.57 -36.02 -11.91
CA LYS A 331 -7.74 -37.42 -12.27
C LYS A 331 -7.16 -37.65 -13.66
N THR A 332 -6.31 -38.65 -13.81
CA THR A 332 -5.77 -39.02 -15.12
C THR A 332 -6.63 -40.10 -15.75
N ILE A 333 -7.15 -39.84 -16.95
CA ILE A 333 -7.88 -40.81 -17.77
C ILE A 333 -7.26 -40.77 -19.16
N ASN A 334 -6.87 -41.92 -19.71
CA ASN A 334 -6.26 -42.03 -21.05
C ASN A 334 -5.08 -41.06 -21.27
N LYS A 335 -4.16 -40.99 -20.30
CA LYS A 335 -2.99 -40.07 -20.29
C LYS A 335 -3.32 -38.57 -20.31
N ARG A 336 -4.60 -38.18 -20.20
CA ARG A 336 -5.06 -36.79 -20.07
C ARG A 336 -5.45 -36.50 -18.62
N LYS A 337 -5.01 -35.36 -18.08
CA LYS A 337 -5.36 -34.90 -16.72
C LYS A 337 -6.64 -34.07 -16.78
N PHE A 338 -7.63 -34.46 -16.00
CA PHE A 338 -8.90 -33.75 -15.84
C PHE A 338 -8.98 -33.15 -14.44
N LEU A 339 -9.51 -31.93 -14.37
CA LEU A 339 -9.76 -31.21 -13.11
C LEU A 339 -10.98 -31.81 -12.41
N VAL A 340 -10.86 -32.08 -11.10
CA VAL A 340 -11.96 -32.59 -10.27
C VAL A 340 -12.10 -31.73 -9.01
N PRO A 341 -13.29 -31.13 -8.78
CA PRO A 341 -14.45 -31.10 -9.68
C PRO A 341 -14.18 -30.36 -11.00
N PRO A 342 -14.96 -30.60 -12.07
CA PRO A 342 -14.85 -29.84 -13.32
C PRO A 342 -15.02 -28.33 -13.09
N GLN A 343 -14.40 -27.52 -13.96
CA GLN A 343 -14.61 -26.08 -13.94
C GLN A 343 -16.10 -25.76 -14.19
N GLY A 344 -16.63 -24.76 -13.47
CA GLY A 344 -18.05 -24.44 -13.42
C GLY A 344 -18.85 -25.25 -12.38
N THR A 345 -18.23 -26.19 -11.66
CA THR A 345 -18.91 -26.88 -10.54
C THR A 345 -19.25 -25.88 -9.44
N ILE A 346 -20.48 -25.95 -8.94
CA ILE A 346 -21.01 -25.08 -7.89
C ILE A 346 -21.41 -25.95 -6.69
N ARG A 347 -21.09 -25.51 -5.48
CA ARG A 347 -21.67 -26.02 -4.23
C ARG A 347 -22.17 -24.85 -3.40
N LEU A 348 -23.36 -24.97 -2.86
CA LEU A 348 -24.01 -23.94 -2.07
C LEU A 348 -24.38 -24.49 -0.69
N ALA A 349 -24.44 -23.60 0.28
CA ALA A 349 -25.07 -23.85 1.57
C ALA A 349 -25.80 -22.59 2.03
N GLU A 350 -27.01 -22.78 2.56
CA GLU A 350 -27.81 -21.73 3.18
C GLU A 350 -27.62 -21.78 4.69
N ASN A 351 -27.45 -20.63 5.33
CA ASN A 351 -27.42 -20.55 6.78
C ASN A 351 -28.85 -20.77 7.34
N LYS A 352 -29.01 -21.73 8.26
CA LYS A 352 -30.33 -22.11 8.78
C LYS A 352 -31.03 -21.03 9.60
N GLN A 353 -30.26 -20.19 10.31
CA GLN A 353 -30.81 -19.12 11.14
C GLN A 353 -30.96 -17.82 10.35
N PHE A 354 -30.09 -17.59 9.38
CA PHE A 354 -30.03 -16.37 8.59
C PHE A 354 -30.07 -16.71 7.09
N ALA A 355 -31.24 -17.03 6.56
CA ALA A 355 -31.40 -17.54 5.18
C ALA A 355 -30.80 -16.62 4.11
N GLN A 356 -30.66 -15.32 4.38
CA GLN A 356 -29.95 -14.36 3.50
C GLN A 356 -28.45 -14.66 3.33
N ILE A 357 -27.82 -15.39 4.26
CA ILE A 357 -26.41 -15.75 4.21
C ILE A 357 -26.23 -17.05 3.42
N THR A 358 -25.46 -16.96 2.34
CA THR A 358 -25.09 -18.07 1.47
C THR A 358 -23.58 -18.28 1.50
N ALA A 359 -23.15 -19.52 1.75
CA ALA A 359 -21.79 -19.97 1.49
C ALA A 359 -21.72 -20.66 0.13
N CYS A 360 -20.71 -20.34 -0.68
CA CYS A 360 -20.57 -20.85 -2.03
C CYS A 360 -19.15 -21.34 -2.28
N MET A 361 -19.02 -22.45 -3.01
CA MET A 361 -17.80 -22.83 -3.70
C MET A 361 -18.09 -22.86 -5.19
N TRP A 362 -17.32 -22.08 -5.95
CA TRP A 362 -17.34 -22.10 -7.39
C TRP A 362 -15.98 -22.56 -7.92
N MET A 363 -15.99 -23.57 -8.78
CA MET A 363 -14.78 -24.15 -9.34
C MET A 363 -14.36 -23.37 -10.61
N ASP A 364 -13.42 -22.44 -10.49
CA ASP A 364 -12.76 -21.83 -11.64
C ASP A 364 -11.52 -22.67 -12.06
N ARG A 365 -10.36 -22.04 -12.31
CA ARG A 365 -9.07 -22.76 -12.42
C ARG A 365 -8.67 -23.37 -11.07
N ASN A 366 -9.05 -22.71 -9.98
CA ASN A 366 -8.92 -23.14 -8.59
C ASN A 366 -10.28 -22.96 -7.91
N PRO A 367 -10.58 -23.71 -6.84
CA PRO A 367 -11.81 -23.50 -6.09
C PRO A 367 -11.81 -22.10 -5.46
N VAL A 368 -12.90 -21.38 -5.67
CA VAL A 368 -13.15 -20.06 -5.07
C VAL A 368 -14.25 -20.25 -4.04
N HIS A 369 -13.91 -20.01 -2.77
CA HIS A 369 -14.85 -20.07 -1.65
C HIS A 369 -15.31 -18.66 -1.32
N MET A 370 -16.62 -18.50 -1.16
CA MET A 370 -17.27 -17.21 -1.00
C MET A 370 -18.33 -17.25 0.09
N LEU A 371 -18.57 -16.08 0.67
CA LEU A 371 -19.68 -15.82 1.57
C LEU A 371 -20.41 -14.57 1.07
N SER A 372 -21.73 -14.63 1.02
CA SER A 372 -22.59 -13.50 0.68
C SER A 372 -23.74 -13.40 1.67
N SER A 373 -24.11 -12.18 2.10
CA SER A 373 -25.29 -11.93 2.96
C SER A 373 -26.54 -11.49 2.20
N GLY A 374 -26.51 -11.66 0.89
CA GLY A 374 -27.59 -11.46 -0.08
C GLY A 374 -27.15 -12.08 -1.41
N GLY A 375 -27.64 -11.55 -2.54
CA GLY A 375 -27.17 -11.94 -3.88
C GLY A 375 -27.66 -13.32 -4.31
N SER A 376 -28.09 -13.40 -5.57
CA SER A 376 -28.81 -14.58 -6.05
C SER A 376 -27.91 -15.83 -6.16
N ARG A 377 -28.48 -16.98 -5.80
CA ARG A 377 -27.87 -18.31 -5.96
C ARG A 377 -28.09 -18.88 -7.36
N VAL A 378 -28.96 -18.26 -8.14
CA VAL A 378 -29.35 -18.72 -9.47
C VAL A 378 -28.11 -18.84 -10.36
N PRO A 379 -27.99 -19.91 -11.16
CA PRO A 379 -26.91 -20.03 -12.13
C PRO A 379 -26.98 -18.91 -13.18
N GLY A 380 -25.98 -18.05 -13.18
CA GLY A 380 -25.66 -17.12 -14.25
C GLY A 380 -24.47 -17.61 -15.07
N THR A 381 -23.87 -16.69 -15.84
CA THR A 381 -22.70 -16.95 -16.68
C THR A 381 -21.62 -15.90 -16.43
N VAL A 382 -20.37 -16.33 -16.35
CA VAL A 382 -19.18 -15.48 -16.33
C VAL A 382 -18.29 -15.79 -17.53
N MET A 383 -17.73 -14.76 -18.16
CA MET A 383 -16.82 -14.94 -19.29
C MET A 383 -15.42 -15.27 -18.78
N ARG A 384 -14.79 -16.31 -19.35
CA ARG A 384 -13.44 -16.74 -18.98
C ARG A 384 -12.60 -17.04 -20.20
N ARG A 385 -11.34 -16.60 -20.16
CA ARG A 385 -10.35 -16.95 -21.17
C ARG A 385 -9.74 -18.32 -20.85
N ILE A 386 -10.13 -19.33 -21.60
CA ILE A 386 -9.63 -20.71 -21.50
C ILE A 386 -8.93 -21.07 -22.80
N GLN A 387 -7.68 -21.51 -22.70
CA GLN A 387 -6.85 -21.87 -23.87
C GLN A 387 -6.72 -20.76 -24.93
N GLY A 388 -6.91 -19.48 -24.53
CA GLY A 388 -6.81 -18.33 -25.42
C GLY A 388 -8.15 -17.78 -25.90
N GLU A 389 -9.23 -18.57 -25.82
CA GLU A 389 -10.57 -18.17 -26.24
C GLU A 389 -11.43 -17.73 -25.06
N VAL A 390 -12.27 -16.72 -25.27
CA VAL A 390 -13.25 -16.27 -24.27
C VAL A 390 -14.48 -17.15 -24.37
N GLN A 391 -14.80 -17.88 -23.31
CA GLN A 391 -15.90 -18.83 -23.26
C GLN A 391 -16.83 -18.54 -22.06
N PRO A 392 -18.15 -18.73 -22.20
CA PRO A 392 -19.11 -18.60 -21.10
C PRO A 392 -18.98 -19.79 -20.13
N HIS A 393 -18.91 -19.51 -18.83
CA HIS A 393 -18.88 -20.53 -17.77
C HIS A 393 -19.99 -20.31 -16.75
N PRO A 394 -20.65 -21.38 -16.27
CA PRO A 394 -21.70 -21.27 -15.26
C PRO A 394 -21.10 -20.81 -13.94
N ALA A 395 -21.73 -19.81 -13.32
CA ALA A 395 -21.41 -19.34 -11.98
C ALA A 395 -22.68 -18.76 -11.34
N PRO A 396 -22.89 -18.90 -10.02
CA PRO A 396 -24.01 -18.24 -9.34
C PRO A 396 -23.95 -16.73 -9.53
N GLU A 397 -25.09 -16.05 -9.51
CA GLU A 397 -25.12 -14.59 -9.67
C GLU A 397 -24.31 -13.86 -8.60
N LEU A 398 -24.30 -14.32 -7.34
CA LEU A 398 -23.43 -13.75 -6.29
C LEU A 398 -21.94 -13.75 -6.67
N VAL A 399 -21.50 -14.71 -7.49
CA VAL A 399 -20.11 -14.78 -8.00
C VAL A 399 -19.91 -13.76 -9.13
N ARG A 400 -20.94 -13.52 -9.95
CA ARG A 400 -20.92 -12.48 -10.98
C ARG A 400 -20.86 -11.09 -10.33
N ASP A 401 -21.64 -10.85 -9.28
CA ASP A 401 -21.65 -9.59 -8.55
C ASP A 401 -20.30 -9.29 -7.91
N TYR A 402 -19.67 -10.30 -7.29
CA TYR A 402 -18.32 -10.17 -6.77
C TYR A 402 -17.32 -9.78 -7.87
N HIS A 403 -17.30 -10.49 -9.00
CA HIS A 403 -16.38 -10.14 -10.09
C HIS A 403 -16.64 -8.76 -10.70
N ARG A 404 -17.89 -8.31 -10.71
CA ARG A 404 -18.26 -6.99 -11.23
C ARG A 404 -17.65 -5.86 -10.40
N TRP A 405 -17.55 -6.04 -9.08
CA TRP A 405 -17.25 -4.94 -8.16
C TRP A 405 -15.92 -5.09 -7.40
N MET A 406 -15.32 -6.28 -7.35
CA MET A 406 -14.08 -6.54 -6.58
C MET A 406 -12.88 -5.69 -7.00
N GLY A 407 -12.86 -5.18 -8.23
CA GLY A 407 -11.72 -4.44 -8.78
C GLY A 407 -11.63 -2.97 -8.37
N GLY A 408 -12.60 -2.41 -7.64
CA GLY A 408 -12.66 -0.97 -7.37
C GLY A 408 -11.40 -0.41 -6.70
N VAL A 409 -10.87 -1.10 -5.69
CA VAL A 409 -9.64 -0.70 -4.99
C VAL A 409 -8.40 -0.91 -5.87
N ASP A 410 -8.33 -2.05 -6.58
CA ASP A 410 -7.20 -2.39 -7.45
C ASP A 410 -7.06 -1.38 -8.60
N VAL A 411 -8.16 -0.85 -9.12
CA VAL A 411 -8.16 0.18 -10.17
C VAL A 411 -7.59 1.50 -9.64
N ASN A 412 -8.00 1.93 -8.45
CA ASN A 412 -7.44 3.13 -7.83
C ASN A 412 -5.93 2.95 -7.58
N ASP A 413 -5.52 1.79 -7.03
CA ASP A 413 -4.10 1.52 -6.81
C ASP A 413 -3.30 1.44 -8.11
N GLN A 414 -3.89 0.91 -9.18
CA GLN A 414 -3.30 0.94 -10.53
C GLN A 414 -3.11 2.37 -11.04
N LEU A 415 -4.14 3.21 -10.99
CA LEU A 415 -4.04 4.62 -11.39
C LEU A 415 -2.95 5.36 -10.60
N ARG A 416 -2.83 5.03 -9.31
CA ARG A 416 -1.88 5.64 -8.38
C ARG A 416 -0.44 5.16 -8.55
N MET A 417 -0.22 3.87 -8.81
CA MET A 417 1.10 3.21 -8.75
C MET A 417 1.68 2.85 -10.14
N GLN A 418 1.02 3.26 -11.23
CA GLN A 418 1.53 3.07 -12.59
C GLN A 418 2.34 4.30 -13.06
N ARG A 419 2.09 4.78 -14.29
CA ARG A 419 2.93 5.74 -15.02
C ARG A 419 3.07 7.11 -14.36
N TYR A 420 2.12 7.50 -13.52
CA TYR A 420 2.07 8.83 -12.92
C TYR A 420 1.97 8.77 -11.39
N SER A 421 3.09 8.39 -10.77
CA SER A 421 3.24 8.37 -9.32
C SER A 421 4.41 9.24 -8.87
N VAL A 422 4.13 10.24 -8.04
CA VAL A 422 5.17 11.01 -7.36
C VAL A 422 5.89 10.14 -6.31
N GLN A 423 5.15 9.26 -5.64
CA GLN A 423 5.69 8.32 -4.66
C GLN A 423 6.78 7.40 -5.27
N LEU A 424 6.59 6.96 -6.52
CA LEU A 424 7.57 6.13 -7.22
C LEU A 424 8.70 6.95 -7.86
N CYS A 425 8.42 8.18 -8.33
CA CYS A 425 9.42 9.00 -9.02
C CYS A 425 10.46 9.65 -8.09
N TYR A 426 10.17 9.75 -6.79
CA TYR A 426 11.08 10.30 -5.79
C TYR A 426 11.11 9.45 -4.51
N LYS A 427 12.12 8.59 -4.42
CA LYS A 427 12.33 7.70 -3.26
C LYS A 427 13.07 8.43 -2.15
N THR A 428 12.58 8.28 -0.92
CA THR A 428 13.20 8.87 0.27
C THR A 428 13.52 7.81 1.30
N ARG A 429 14.58 8.01 2.09
CA ARG A 429 14.93 7.15 3.22
C ARG A 429 13.98 7.28 4.42
N LYS A 430 13.19 8.35 4.49
CA LYS A 430 12.30 8.63 5.63
C LYS A 430 10.88 8.17 5.30
N TYR A 431 10.44 7.07 5.93
CA TYR A 431 9.16 6.40 5.61
C TYR A 431 7.95 7.36 5.57
N TYR A 432 7.90 8.35 6.48
CA TYR A 432 6.78 9.27 6.58
C TYR A 432 6.62 10.17 5.34
N LYS A 433 7.72 10.46 4.63
CA LYS A 433 7.65 11.21 3.36
C LYS A 433 7.09 10.34 2.25
N THR A 434 7.49 9.07 2.20
CA THR A 434 6.92 8.09 1.27
C THR A 434 5.41 7.94 1.51
N LEU A 435 4.96 7.95 2.77
CA LEU A 435 3.54 7.92 3.12
C LEU A 435 2.81 9.17 2.64
N PHE A 436 3.37 10.36 2.89
CA PHE A 436 2.82 11.62 2.37
C PHE A 436 2.70 11.60 0.85
N PHE A 437 3.72 11.15 0.11
CA PHE A 437 3.62 11.04 -1.35
C PHE A 437 2.56 10.06 -1.81
N GLY A 438 2.33 8.97 -1.06
CA GLY A 438 1.20 8.08 -1.33
C GLY A 438 -0.17 8.76 -1.16
N LEU A 439 -0.32 9.61 -0.13
CA LEU A 439 -1.53 10.43 0.08
C LEU A 439 -1.66 11.53 -0.97
N PHE A 440 -0.56 12.13 -1.38
CA PHE A 440 -0.51 13.10 -2.47
C PHE A 440 -0.97 12.46 -3.79
N ASP A 441 -0.43 11.30 -4.15
CA ASP A 441 -0.86 10.56 -5.35
C ASP A 441 -2.34 10.17 -5.27
N MET A 442 -2.87 9.78 -4.10
CA MET A 442 -4.31 9.54 -3.92
C MET A 442 -5.15 10.81 -4.20
N ALA A 443 -4.73 11.97 -3.69
CA ALA A 443 -5.41 13.23 -3.94
C ALA A 443 -5.37 13.61 -5.44
N LEU A 444 -4.24 13.38 -6.10
CA LEU A 444 -4.08 13.59 -7.54
C LEU A 444 -5.01 12.70 -8.38
N VAL A 445 -5.11 11.41 -8.03
CA VAL A 445 -6.03 10.47 -8.71
C VAL A 445 -7.49 10.88 -8.49
N ASN A 446 -7.86 11.24 -7.25
CA ASN A 446 -9.22 11.71 -6.97
C ASN A 446 -9.55 12.99 -7.76
N ALA A 447 -8.63 13.96 -7.81
CA ALA A 447 -8.78 15.17 -8.61
C ALA A 447 -8.94 14.84 -10.10
N PHE A 448 -8.13 13.94 -10.65
CA PHE A 448 -8.24 13.51 -12.04
C PHE A 448 -9.57 12.82 -12.34
N ILE A 449 -10.07 11.96 -11.43
CA ILE A 449 -11.38 11.30 -11.56
C ILE A 449 -12.50 12.33 -11.67
N VAL A 450 -12.53 13.32 -10.78
CA VAL A 450 -13.55 14.38 -10.79
C VAL A 450 -13.43 15.24 -12.05
N PHE A 451 -12.22 15.65 -12.43
CA PHE A 451 -11.98 16.42 -13.64
C PHE A 451 -12.48 15.69 -14.89
N ARG A 452 -12.16 14.39 -15.00
CA ARG A 452 -12.59 13.54 -16.11
C ARG A 452 -14.09 13.37 -16.15
N HIS A 453 -14.72 13.14 -14.99
CA HIS A 453 -16.17 13.06 -14.84
C HIS A 453 -16.84 14.34 -15.35
N HIS A 454 -16.41 15.50 -14.86
CA HIS A 454 -16.96 16.80 -15.25
C HIS A 454 -16.81 17.09 -16.75
N LYS A 455 -15.68 16.73 -17.37
CA LYS A 455 -15.52 16.85 -18.83
C LYS A 455 -16.51 15.97 -19.58
N LYS A 456 -16.69 14.71 -19.15
CA LYS A 456 -17.63 13.77 -19.78
C LYS A 456 -19.07 14.26 -19.67
N ALA A 457 -19.51 14.65 -18.48
CA ALA A 457 -20.87 15.18 -18.23
C ALA A 457 -21.19 16.40 -19.11
N ASN A 458 -20.18 17.25 -19.37
CA ASN A 458 -20.32 18.42 -20.24
C ASN A 458 -20.07 18.14 -21.74
N ASN A 459 -20.11 16.88 -22.18
CA ASN A 459 -19.84 16.46 -23.57
C ASN A 459 -18.48 16.94 -24.13
N LYS A 460 -17.51 17.23 -23.25
CA LYS A 460 -16.13 17.54 -23.63
C LYS A 460 -15.34 16.24 -23.69
N ARG A 461 -14.35 16.17 -24.59
CA ARG A 461 -13.46 15.01 -24.67
C ARG A 461 -12.72 14.85 -23.33
N PRO A 462 -12.76 13.66 -22.69
CA PRO A 462 -11.97 13.38 -21.50
C PRO A 462 -10.49 13.69 -21.75
N ALA A 463 -9.87 14.49 -20.87
CA ALA A 463 -8.46 14.79 -20.99
C ALA A 463 -7.61 13.53 -20.79
N LYS A 464 -6.49 13.45 -21.50
CA LYS A 464 -5.46 12.45 -21.21
C LYS A 464 -4.90 12.71 -19.81
N HIS A 465 -4.46 11.64 -19.13
CA HIS A 465 -3.87 11.73 -17.80
C HIS A 465 -2.65 12.66 -17.78
N SER A 466 -1.80 12.61 -18.81
CA SER A 466 -0.66 13.54 -18.98
C SER A 466 -1.10 14.99 -19.07
N ALA A 467 -2.16 15.30 -19.82
CA ALA A 467 -2.62 16.67 -20.03
C ALA A 467 -3.13 17.32 -18.73
N PHE A 468 -3.83 16.54 -17.90
CA PHE A 468 -4.25 16.99 -16.57
C PHE A 468 -3.04 17.33 -15.69
N PHE A 469 -2.03 16.46 -15.67
CA PHE A 469 -0.82 16.71 -14.88
C PHE A 469 0.06 17.83 -15.43
N GLU A 470 0.10 18.01 -16.75
CA GLU A 470 0.79 19.14 -17.39
C GLU A 470 0.18 20.46 -16.93
N GLU A 471 -1.15 20.58 -16.99
CA GLU A 471 -1.89 21.77 -16.52
C GLU A 471 -1.67 22.02 -15.02
N LEU A 472 -1.85 20.99 -14.19
CA LEU A 472 -1.61 21.10 -12.74
C LEU A 472 -0.16 21.49 -12.41
N MET A 473 0.81 20.90 -13.10
CA MET A 473 2.23 21.22 -12.96
C MET A 473 2.48 22.69 -13.27
N GLU A 474 1.97 23.20 -14.39
CA GLU A 474 2.13 24.61 -14.78
C GLU A 474 1.51 25.55 -13.75
N GLN A 475 0.30 25.24 -13.27
CA GLN A 475 -0.38 26.02 -12.23
C GLN A 475 0.40 26.04 -10.92
N LEU A 476 0.91 24.90 -10.45
CA LEU A 476 1.75 24.82 -9.23
C LEU A 476 3.07 25.58 -9.39
N LEU A 477 3.70 25.50 -10.57
CA LEU A 477 4.94 26.22 -10.84
C LEU A 477 4.71 27.73 -10.99
N ALA A 478 3.50 28.18 -11.35
CA ALA A 478 3.13 29.58 -11.42
C ALA A 478 2.98 30.24 -10.03
N ILE A 479 2.81 29.46 -8.96
CA ILE A 479 2.81 29.97 -7.58
C ILE A 479 4.25 30.36 -7.21
N ASP A 480 4.56 31.65 -7.28
CA ASP A 480 5.93 32.15 -7.26
C ASP A 480 6.29 33.09 -6.11
N SER A 481 5.32 33.38 -5.25
CA SER A 481 5.41 34.39 -4.22
C SER A 481 4.46 34.08 -3.07
N ALA A 482 4.75 34.64 -1.90
CA ALA A 482 3.87 34.55 -0.74
C ALA A 482 2.54 35.26 -1.00
N GLU A 483 2.55 36.35 -1.77
CA GLU A 483 1.37 37.11 -2.18
C GLU A 483 0.43 36.26 -3.03
N ALA A 484 0.94 35.61 -4.09
CA ALA A 484 0.14 34.73 -4.94
C ALA A 484 -0.48 33.56 -4.14
N PHE A 485 0.29 32.97 -3.22
CA PHE A 485 -0.22 31.91 -2.38
C PHE A 485 -1.28 32.38 -1.38
N LYS A 486 -1.13 33.59 -0.82
CA LYS A 486 -2.11 34.19 0.07
C LYS A 486 -3.43 34.49 -0.65
N GLU A 487 -3.38 34.96 -1.90
CA GLU A 487 -4.57 35.15 -2.73
C GLU A 487 -5.34 33.84 -2.93
N ILE A 488 -4.62 32.74 -3.18
CA ILE A 488 -5.20 31.39 -3.28
C ILE A 488 -5.84 30.96 -1.95
N GLU A 489 -5.14 31.15 -0.83
CA GLU A 489 -5.65 30.78 0.50
C GLU A 489 -6.92 31.57 0.86
N GLU A 490 -6.97 32.87 0.55
CA GLU A 490 -8.12 33.73 0.75
C GLU A 490 -9.30 33.32 -0.15
N ALA A 491 -9.05 33.05 -1.44
CA ALA A 491 -10.07 32.60 -2.39
C ALA A 491 -10.67 31.23 -2.01
N THR A 492 -9.83 30.31 -1.52
CA THR A 492 -10.28 28.98 -1.10
C THR A 492 -11.05 29.05 0.23
N SER A 493 -10.54 29.80 1.21
CA SER A 493 -11.22 30.00 2.50
C SER A 493 -12.59 30.69 2.36
N ALA A 494 -12.76 31.54 1.36
CA ALA A 494 -14.05 32.16 1.05
C ALA A 494 -15.05 31.15 0.46
N ARG A 495 -14.59 30.19 -0.34
CA ARG A 495 -15.40 29.08 -0.87
C ARG A 495 -15.79 28.09 0.23
N ASP A 496 -14.87 27.79 1.16
CA ASP A 496 -15.11 26.90 2.31
C ASP A 496 -16.21 27.44 3.26
N ARG A 497 -16.48 28.76 3.27
CA ARG A 497 -17.59 29.36 4.03
C ARG A 497 -18.96 29.19 3.37
N ILE A 498 -18.98 28.84 2.09
CA ILE A 498 -20.19 28.68 1.27
C ILE A 498 -20.49 27.19 1.06
N ALA A 499 -19.46 26.33 1.11
CA ALA A 499 -19.61 24.88 1.10
C ALA A 499 -20.11 24.36 2.47
N PRO A 500 -21.08 23.43 2.52
CA PRO A 500 -21.43 22.73 3.76
C PRO A 500 -20.17 22.00 4.27
N SER A 501 -19.85 22.21 5.55
CA SER A 501 -18.59 21.79 6.16
C SER A 501 -18.72 20.36 6.71
N PRO A 502 -17.81 19.42 6.37
CA PRO A 502 -17.80 18.11 7.03
C PRO A 502 -17.22 18.27 8.44
N ALA A 503 -18.09 18.49 9.41
CA ALA A 503 -17.70 18.85 10.77
C ALA A 503 -17.04 17.67 11.51
N ARG A 504 -15.73 17.78 11.79
CA ARG A 504 -15.14 17.20 13.00
C ARG A 504 -15.40 18.16 14.16
N SER A 505 -16.22 17.74 15.12
CA SER A 505 -16.44 18.50 16.36
C SER A 505 -15.13 18.64 17.15
N GLU A 506 -14.61 19.86 17.27
CA GLU A 506 -13.66 20.21 18.33
C GLU A 506 -14.42 20.27 19.66
N SER A 507 -14.21 19.28 20.53
CA SER A 507 -14.66 19.39 21.91
C SER A 507 -13.81 20.43 22.63
N ARG A 508 -14.45 21.55 22.97
CA ARG A 508 -13.89 22.62 23.80
C ARG A 508 -13.66 22.07 25.21
N TYR A 509 -12.42 21.70 25.52
CA TYR A 509 -12.01 21.35 26.88
C TYR A 509 -11.99 22.64 27.73
N GLN A 510 -12.92 22.76 28.68
CA GLN A 510 -12.84 23.77 29.73
C GLN A 510 -11.82 23.32 30.80
N PRO A 511 -10.89 24.16 31.25
CA PRO A 511 -9.98 23.82 32.33
C PRO A 511 -10.71 23.90 33.67
N SER A 512 -10.78 22.79 34.41
CA SER A 512 -11.09 22.80 35.84
C SER A 512 -9.80 22.92 36.64
N GLU A 513 -9.72 23.96 37.46
CA GLU A 513 -8.71 24.17 38.49
C GLU A 513 -8.74 23.04 39.55
N GLY A 514 -7.57 22.63 40.06
CA GLY A 514 -7.48 22.07 41.42
C GLY A 514 -6.54 20.88 41.68
N VAL A 515 -5.29 21.21 42.05
CA VAL A 515 -4.45 20.61 43.12
C VAL A 515 -3.93 19.16 43.01
N GLY A 516 -2.59 19.04 43.11
CA GLY A 516 -1.92 17.90 43.77
C GLY A 516 -0.65 17.41 43.07
N GLY A 517 0.51 17.97 43.40
CA GLY A 517 1.80 17.52 42.89
C GLY A 517 2.32 16.25 43.59
N VAL A 518 3.12 15.48 42.87
CA VAL A 518 4.22 14.65 43.40
C VAL A 518 5.33 14.60 42.34
N GLU A 519 6.50 15.10 42.69
CA GLU A 519 7.76 14.90 41.99
C GLU A 519 8.18 13.42 42.03
N GLY A 520 8.63 12.89 40.89
CA GLY A 520 9.21 11.56 40.80
C GLY A 520 10.02 11.43 39.52
N GLY A 521 11.27 11.89 39.56
CA GLY A 521 12.19 11.81 38.44
C GLY A 521 12.60 10.37 38.14
N HIS A 522 12.59 10.01 36.86
CA HIS A 522 13.47 9.00 36.29
C HIS A 522 13.91 9.46 34.90
N LEU A 523 15.16 9.94 34.82
CA LEU A 523 15.92 10.01 33.57
C LEU A 523 16.05 8.58 33.03
N LEU A 524 15.69 8.37 31.77
CA LEU A 524 16.14 7.21 31.01
C LEU A 524 16.93 7.71 29.80
N GLU A 525 18.17 7.25 29.74
CA GLU A 525 19.21 7.60 28.78
C GLU A 525 18.78 7.30 27.34
N GLU A 526 19.15 8.20 26.42
CA GLU A 526 18.99 8.01 24.97
C GLU A 526 19.88 6.85 24.51
N ASN A 527 19.27 5.82 23.91
CA ASN A 527 19.99 4.74 23.25
C ASN A 527 20.44 5.21 21.85
N PRO A 528 21.74 5.35 21.57
CA PRO A 528 22.24 5.75 20.26
C PRO A 528 22.52 4.48 19.45
N ASP A 529 21.64 4.16 18.49
CA ASP A 529 21.91 3.34 17.28
C ASP A 529 20.67 2.52 16.89
N THR A 530 19.72 3.15 16.19
CA THR A 530 18.74 2.41 15.38
C THR A 530 18.75 2.96 13.97
N VAL A 531 19.57 2.33 13.12
CA VAL A 531 19.45 2.43 11.67
C VAL A 531 18.36 1.45 11.26
N ASP A 532 17.10 1.90 11.24
CA ASP A 532 15.98 1.08 10.78
C ASP A 532 16.08 0.89 9.26
N SER A 533 16.49 -0.31 8.86
CA SER A 533 16.25 -0.85 7.53
C SER A 533 15.45 -2.12 7.74
N ASP A 534 14.20 -2.15 7.28
CA ASP A 534 13.33 -3.31 7.42
C ASP A 534 13.91 -4.52 6.69
N LYS A 535 14.47 -5.46 7.46
CA LYS A 535 14.97 -6.74 6.95
C LYS A 535 14.02 -7.85 7.39
N TYR A 536 13.41 -8.53 6.43
CA TYR A 536 12.48 -9.63 6.68
C TYR A 536 13.23 -10.92 7.07
N LEU A 537 12.87 -11.50 8.20
CA LEU A 537 13.42 -12.77 8.68
C LEU A 537 12.62 -13.96 8.13
N CYS A 538 13.32 -14.93 7.55
CA CYS A 538 12.70 -16.13 7.01
C CYS A 538 12.05 -16.98 8.12
N ASN A 539 10.75 -17.26 8.00
CA ASN A 539 10.00 -18.09 8.94
C ASN A 539 9.90 -19.57 8.51
N VAL A 540 10.85 -20.04 7.70
CA VAL A 540 10.94 -21.43 7.22
C VAL A 540 12.17 -22.09 7.83
N VAL A 541 11.98 -23.27 8.41
CA VAL A 541 13.07 -24.11 8.95
C VAL A 541 13.87 -24.70 7.78
N ARG A 542 15.19 -24.57 7.80
CA ARG A 542 16.06 -25.14 6.76
C ARG A 542 16.46 -26.58 7.12
N GLU A 543 16.66 -27.43 6.12
CA GLU A 543 17.13 -28.81 6.32
C GLU A 543 18.38 -28.84 7.21
N GLY A 544 18.36 -29.70 8.22
CA GLY A 544 19.44 -29.84 9.21
C GLY A 544 19.47 -28.78 10.31
N ARG A 545 18.45 -27.92 10.44
CA ARG A 545 18.33 -26.95 11.54
C ARG A 545 16.98 -27.08 12.23
N GLU A 546 16.94 -26.81 13.54
CA GLU A 546 15.73 -26.96 14.36
C GLU A 546 14.88 -25.68 14.46
N LYS A 547 15.46 -24.49 14.22
CA LYS A 547 14.79 -23.19 14.37
C LYS A 547 14.78 -22.35 13.09
N THR A 548 13.74 -21.55 12.90
CA THR A 548 13.66 -20.56 11.81
C THR A 548 14.56 -19.35 12.08
N CYS A 549 14.90 -18.57 11.06
CA CYS A 549 15.64 -17.31 11.25
C CYS A 549 14.86 -16.33 12.14
N PHE A 550 13.53 -16.36 12.06
CA PHE A 550 12.65 -15.61 12.95
C PHE A 550 12.80 -16.04 14.41
N GLN A 551 12.76 -17.34 14.69
CA GLN A 551 12.92 -17.87 16.05
C GLN A 551 14.31 -17.59 16.62
N ILE A 552 15.37 -17.77 15.83
CA ILE A 552 16.74 -17.46 16.27
C ILE A 552 16.86 -15.97 16.62
N TRP A 553 16.33 -15.08 15.80
CA TRP A 553 16.39 -13.64 16.05
C TRP A 553 15.63 -13.21 17.31
N HIS A 554 14.39 -13.67 17.47
CA HIS A 554 13.52 -13.22 18.56
C HIS A 554 13.78 -13.95 19.88
N GLN A 555 14.14 -15.24 19.84
CA GLN A 555 14.27 -16.09 21.02
C GLN A 555 15.72 -16.24 21.46
N ASP A 556 16.65 -16.42 20.51
CA ASP A 556 18.05 -16.72 20.85
C ASP A 556 18.92 -15.45 20.88
N TRP A 557 18.61 -14.45 20.04
CA TRP A 557 19.36 -13.19 19.98
C TRP A 557 18.62 -12.00 20.58
N SER A 558 17.46 -12.24 21.22
CA SER A 558 16.67 -11.23 21.92
C SER A 558 16.47 -9.95 21.09
N ASN A 559 15.99 -10.11 19.85
CA ASN A 559 15.81 -9.01 18.90
C ASN A 559 17.09 -8.26 18.52
N GLY A 560 18.24 -8.93 18.60
CA GLY A 560 19.54 -8.38 18.21
C GLY A 560 20.42 -7.92 19.37
N ASN A 561 19.92 -7.97 20.61
CA ASN A 561 20.68 -7.56 21.80
C ASN A 561 21.79 -8.56 22.16
N ASP A 562 21.59 -9.85 21.88
CA ASP A 562 22.46 -10.92 22.35
C ASP A 562 23.24 -11.60 21.21
N ILE A 563 23.47 -10.89 20.09
CA ILE A 563 24.24 -11.44 18.97
C ILE A 563 25.70 -11.63 19.39
N PRO A 564 26.25 -12.86 19.33
CA PRO A 564 27.65 -13.09 19.66
C PRO A 564 28.58 -12.23 18.81
N ARG A 565 29.50 -11.49 19.45
CA ARG A 565 30.39 -10.52 18.78
C ARG A 565 31.24 -11.12 17.65
N LEU A 566 31.52 -12.42 17.70
CA LEU A 566 32.24 -13.15 16.64
C LEU A 566 31.44 -13.21 15.33
N LEU A 567 30.10 -13.20 15.37
CA LEU A 567 29.25 -13.26 14.17
C LEU A 567 29.07 -11.89 13.50
N LEU A 568 29.38 -10.80 14.20
CA LEU A 568 29.32 -9.43 13.66
C LEU A 568 30.54 -9.06 12.81
N GLN A 569 31.63 -9.82 12.91
CA GLN A 569 32.90 -9.49 12.24
C GLN A 569 33.06 -10.18 10.86
N ASP A 570 32.43 -11.33 10.61
CA ASP A 570 32.78 -12.19 9.47
C ASP A 570 31.70 -12.40 8.39
N HIS A 571 30.48 -11.86 8.51
CA HIS A 571 29.42 -12.11 7.54
C HIS A 571 28.72 -10.85 7.01
N LYS A 572 28.90 -10.58 5.71
CA LYS A 572 28.05 -9.68 4.92
C LYS A 572 26.67 -10.33 4.74
N VAL A 573 25.62 -9.61 5.09
CA VAL A 573 24.24 -9.96 4.73
C VAL A 573 24.19 -10.15 3.20
N ARG A 574 23.83 -11.36 2.77
CA ARG A 574 23.60 -11.65 1.34
C ARG A 574 22.11 -11.56 1.07
N ASP A 575 21.72 -10.63 0.22
CA ASP A 575 20.35 -10.54 -0.26
C ASP A 575 19.98 -11.77 -1.09
N ARG A 576 18.74 -12.23 -0.94
CA ARG A 576 18.22 -13.34 -1.72
C ARG A 576 17.82 -12.81 -3.10
N ALA A 577 18.38 -13.37 -4.17
CA ALA A 577 17.83 -13.14 -5.50
C ALA A 577 16.34 -13.57 -5.52
N PRO A 578 15.47 -12.85 -6.27
CA PRO A 578 14.06 -13.22 -6.38
C PRO A 578 13.93 -14.68 -6.84
N PRO A 579 12.90 -15.39 -6.39
CA PRO A 579 12.72 -16.79 -6.75
C PRO A 579 12.67 -16.92 -8.27
N SER A 580 13.68 -17.59 -8.85
CA SER A 580 13.62 -18.04 -10.23
C SER A 580 12.38 -18.92 -10.36
N ARG A 581 11.38 -18.46 -11.11
CA ARG A 581 10.17 -19.22 -11.41
C ARG A 581 10.61 -20.55 -12.05
N PRO A 582 10.45 -21.71 -11.39
CA PRO A 582 10.67 -22.97 -12.07
C PRO A 582 9.46 -23.17 -12.99
N ASN A 583 9.72 -23.33 -14.29
CA ASN A 583 8.76 -23.53 -15.38
C ASN A 583 8.06 -22.29 -15.97
N LYS A 584 8.84 -21.44 -16.66
CA LYS A 584 8.46 -21.06 -18.03
C LYS A 584 9.53 -21.60 -18.98
N LYS A 585 9.27 -22.75 -19.60
CA LYS A 585 9.99 -23.12 -20.82
C LYS A 585 9.77 -21.98 -21.82
N ARG A 586 10.83 -21.25 -22.16
CA ARG A 586 10.90 -20.40 -23.35
C ARG A 586 10.38 -21.23 -24.53
N ARG A 587 9.22 -20.86 -25.07
CA ARG A 587 8.85 -21.25 -26.43
C ARG A 587 9.68 -20.38 -27.35
N SER A 588 10.80 -20.93 -27.81
CA SER A 588 11.50 -20.41 -28.99
C SER A 588 10.55 -20.60 -30.18
N SER A 589 10.05 -19.50 -30.73
CA SER A 589 9.46 -19.49 -32.07
C SER A 589 10.61 -19.66 -33.05
N GLY A 590 10.75 -20.85 -33.62
CA GLY A 590 11.62 -21.06 -34.76
C GLY A 590 11.06 -20.31 -35.96
N GLN A 591 11.66 -19.17 -36.28
CA GLN A 591 11.62 -18.62 -37.63
C GLN A 591 12.76 -19.24 -38.42
N SER A 592 12.37 -20.07 -39.38
CA SER A 592 13.21 -20.57 -40.46
C SER A 592 13.70 -19.41 -41.31
N HIS A 593 15.01 -19.15 -41.30
CA HIS A 593 15.66 -18.38 -42.35
C HIS A 593 16.57 -19.29 -43.18
N HIS A 594 16.30 -19.21 -44.48
CA HIS A 594 16.95 -19.89 -45.58
C HIS A 594 18.46 -19.60 -45.68
N ASP A 595 19.14 -20.61 -46.22
CA ASP A 595 20.52 -20.69 -46.65
C ASP A 595 21.02 -19.49 -47.47
N ALA A 596 22.28 -19.09 -47.25
CA ALA A 596 23.35 -19.19 -48.26
C ALA A 596 24.72 -18.70 -47.71
N PRO A 597 25.86 -19.18 -48.26
CA PRO A 597 27.11 -19.31 -47.54
C PRO A 597 28.23 -18.38 -48.06
N THR A 598 29.24 -18.14 -47.23
CA THR A 598 30.59 -17.82 -47.74
C THR A 598 31.71 -18.33 -46.83
N ARG A 599 32.72 -18.87 -47.51
CA ARG A 599 33.89 -19.63 -47.09
C ARG A 599 35.01 -18.80 -46.43
N ALA A 600 35.97 -19.59 -45.92
CA ALA A 600 37.41 -19.34 -45.71
C ALA A 600 37.79 -18.91 -44.29
N ASP A 601 38.88 -19.39 -43.68
CA ASP A 601 39.70 -20.60 -43.79
C ASP A 601 40.70 -20.53 -42.61
N SER A 602 41.32 -21.66 -42.26
CA SER A 602 42.64 -21.79 -41.59
C SER A 602 42.73 -21.83 -40.06
N GLU A 603 43.15 -23.02 -39.59
CA GLU A 603 44.31 -23.31 -38.69
C GLU A 603 44.30 -22.74 -37.25
N GLY A 604 44.65 -23.45 -36.17
CA GLY A 604 45.29 -24.75 -35.92
C GLY A 604 45.82 -24.77 -34.46
N SER A 605 46.19 -25.96 -33.96
CA SER A 605 46.90 -26.31 -32.69
C SER A 605 46.17 -26.03 -31.35
N VAL A 606 45.85 -26.99 -30.46
CA VAL A 606 46.58 -28.13 -29.80
C VAL A 606 47.32 -27.68 -28.52
N ASP A 607 47.21 -28.54 -27.49
CA ASP A 607 47.82 -28.57 -26.14
C ASP A 607 47.06 -27.86 -25.00
N GLU A 608 46.94 -28.37 -23.77
CA GLU A 608 47.03 -29.70 -23.12
C GLU A 608 46.65 -29.46 -21.63
N ASP A 609 46.44 -30.53 -20.85
CA ASP A 609 46.48 -30.62 -19.38
C ASP A 609 45.32 -30.05 -18.53
N SER A 610 44.89 -30.65 -17.42
CA SER A 610 44.98 -32.01 -16.85
C SER A 610 44.11 -32.00 -15.57
N GLU A 611 43.45 -33.12 -15.27
CA GLU A 611 42.72 -33.36 -14.02
C GLU A 611 43.61 -34.06 -12.98
N ASP A 612 43.22 -33.87 -11.71
CA ASP A 612 43.30 -34.81 -10.58
C ASP A 612 44.46 -34.84 -9.55
N SER A 613 44.02 -34.55 -8.31
CA SER A 613 44.18 -35.35 -7.07
C SER A 613 45.42 -35.18 -6.16
N CYS A 614 45.12 -35.02 -4.86
CA CYS A 614 45.88 -35.50 -3.67
C CYS A 614 44.98 -35.24 -2.43
N VAL A 615 44.30 -36.24 -1.82
CA VAL A 615 44.75 -37.31 -0.90
C VAL A 615 45.00 -36.85 0.55
N MET A 616 44.36 -37.61 1.44
CA MET A 616 44.27 -37.55 2.91
C MET A 616 45.61 -37.78 3.64
N ASN A 617 45.70 -37.43 4.94
CA ASN A 617 45.51 -38.35 6.09
C ASN A 617 46.30 -37.94 7.35
N ALA A 618 45.74 -38.32 8.52
CA ALA A 618 46.36 -38.70 9.82
C ALA A 618 45.54 -38.11 11.00
N GLY A 619 45.14 -38.83 12.06
CA GLY A 619 45.32 -40.22 12.43
C GLY A 619 44.89 -40.47 13.89
N SER A 620 44.87 -41.75 14.27
CA SER A 620 45.05 -42.33 15.62
C SER A 620 43.83 -42.73 16.47
N GLU A 621 43.58 -44.06 16.50
CA GLU A 621 43.53 -45.01 17.65
C GLU A 621 42.74 -44.69 18.94
N ARG A 622 42.16 -45.63 19.73
CA ARG A 622 41.71 -47.06 19.66
C ARG A 622 41.05 -47.37 21.04
N ALA A 623 40.34 -48.51 21.14
CA ALA A 623 39.82 -49.21 22.35
C ALA A 623 38.51 -48.66 22.94
N GLY A 624 37.52 -49.47 23.34
CA GLY A 624 37.31 -50.91 23.37
C GLY A 624 35.97 -51.19 24.09
N GLY A 625 35.34 -52.35 23.88
CA GLY A 625 34.16 -52.73 24.67
C GLY A 625 33.20 -53.71 23.99
N ASN A 626 33.41 -54.98 24.27
CA ASN A 626 32.67 -56.15 23.84
C ASN A 626 31.31 -56.29 24.57
N GLY A 627 30.29 -56.92 23.97
CA GLY A 627 29.09 -57.31 24.73
C GLY A 627 27.89 -57.85 23.94
N GLY A 628 27.86 -59.16 23.74
CA GLY A 628 26.64 -59.98 23.86
C GLY A 628 25.75 -60.13 22.63
N GLY A 629 25.68 -61.37 22.10
CA GLY A 629 24.74 -61.75 21.05
C GLY A 629 23.58 -62.63 21.54
N VAL A 630 22.85 -63.11 20.51
CA VAL A 630 22.13 -64.40 20.40
C VAL A 630 20.62 -64.43 20.72
N THR A 631 19.91 -65.02 19.74
CA THR A 631 18.54 -65.63 19.72
C THR A 631 17.35 -64.68 19.88
N GLY A 632 16.22 -64.85 19.18
CA GLY A 632 15.72 -65.90 18.31
C GLY A 632 14.19 -65.76 18.23
N ASP A 633 13.65 -66.07 17.06
CA ASP A 633 12.28 -66.53 16.72
C ASP A 633 10.98 -65.87 17.23
N GLU A 634 10.08 -65.78 16.25
CA GLU A 634 8.62 -65.96 16.30
C GLU A 634 7.78 -65.07 17.23
N SER A 635 7.16 -64.03 16.64
CA SER A 635 5.70 -63.88 16.42
C SER A 635 5.34 -62.43 16.10
#